data_AF-A0A3D5AVP4-F1
#
_entry.id   AF-A0A3D5AVP4-F1
#
_cell.length_a   1.000
_cell.length_b   1.000
_cell.length_c   1.000
_cell.angle_alpha   90.00
_cell.angle_beta   90.00
_cell.angle_gamma   90.00
#
_symmetry.space_group_name_H-M   'P 1'
#
loop_
_entity.id
_entity.type
_entity.pdbx_description
1 polymer ?
#
loop_
_entity_poly.entity_id
_entity_poly.type
_entity_poly.pdbx_seq_one_letter_code
_entity_poly.pdbx_strand_id
1 'polypeptide(L)' 'SRDNDLVVNAMKGKQLTNMRASGSDEAVILTPPIQLTLDRAIEFIEDDELVEVTPHHIRLRKRFLKETDRKRAERTSA' A
#
# COMPACT_ATOMS: atom_id res chain seq x y z
N SER A 1 6.27 7.54 8.63
CA SER A 1 5.29 7.02 9.58
C SER A 1 4.23 8.05 9.84
N ARG A 2 3.05 7.86 9.24
CA ARG A 2 1.81 8.48 9.66
C ARG A 2 0.82 7.34 9.83
N ASP A 3 -0.08 7.45 10.80
CA ASP A 3 -1.01 6.38 11.16
C ASP A 3 -2.22 6.28 10.21
N ASN A 4 -2.25 7.09 9.15
CA ASN A 4 -3.35 7.14 8.20
C ASN A 4 -3.02 6.35 6.93
N ASP A 5 -4.00 5.59 6.44
CA ASP A 5 -3.90 4.89 5.16
C ASP A 5 -3.71 5.87 3.99
N LEU A 6 -2.88 5.47 3.03
CA LEU A 6 -2.61 6.24 1.82
C LEU A 6 -2.82 5.39 0.57
N VAL A 7 -3.74 5.83 -0.30
CA VAL A 7 -3.94 5.22 -1.61
C VAL A 7 -2.93 5.84 -2.59
N VAL A 8 -2.06 5.00 -3.16
CA VAL A 8 -1.02 5.41 -4.10
C VAL A 8 -1.13 4.65 -5.42
N ASN A 9 -0.59 5.25 -6.48
CA ASN A 9 -0.45 4.58 -7.78
C ASN A 9 0.98 4.04 -7.90
N ALA A 10 1.14 2.72 -7.98
CA ALA A 10 2.44 2.07 -8.13
C ALA A 10 2.92 1.98 -9.60
N MET A 11 2.04 2.20 -10.58
CA MET A 11 2.36 2.03 -12.02
C MET A 11 2.83 3.32 -12.68
N LYS A 12 2.35 4.48 -12.20
CA LYS A 12 2.63 5.77 -12.82
C LYS A 12 3.30 6.71 -11.83
N GLY A 13 4.49 7.16 -12.19
CA GLY A 13 5.18 8.22 -11.46
C GLY A 13 4.32 9.48 -11.38
N LYS A 14 4.29 10.11 -10.21
CA LYS A 14 3.71 11.44 -10.05
C LYS A 14 4.64 12.43 -10.77
N GLN A 15 4.08 13.31 -11.61
CA GLN A 15 4.89 14.42 -12.12
C GLN A 15 5.24 15.36 -10.96
N LEU A 16 6.51 15.39 -10.61
CA LEU A 16 7.06 16.28 -9.60
C LEU A 16 7.31 17.63 -10.27
N THR A 17 6.33 18.53 -10.24
CA THR A 17 6.48 19.90 -10.75
C THR A 17 7.39 20.77 -9.88
N ASN A 18 7.78 20.29 -8.69
CA ASN A 18 8.61 21.00 -7.72
C ASN A 18 10.05 20.48 -7.63
N MET A 19 10.64 19.97 -8.72
CA MET A 19 12.07 19.60 -8.73
C MET A 19 12.91 20.79 -9.21
N ARG A 20 13.21 21.73 -8.31
CA ARG A 20 14.33 22.67 -8.48
C ARG A 20 15.63 21.90 -8.21
N ALA A 21 16.17 21.24 -9.22
CA ALA A 21 17.55 20.77 -9.20
C ALA A 21 18.08 20.70 -10.62
N SER A 22 18.85 21.72 -11.00
CA SER A 22 19.79 21.65 -12.10
C SER A 22 20.80 20.54 -11.81
N GLY A 23 20.76 19.45 -12.58
CA GLY A 23 21.84 18.48 -12.69
C GLY A 23 21.90 17.41 -11.59
N SER A 24 21.19 16.31 -11.78
CA SER A 24 21.66 14.96 -11.44
C SER A 24 20.62 13.94 -11.92
N ASP A 25 20.93 13.20 -12.98
CA ASP A 25 20.26 11.93 -13.27
C ASP A 25 20.70 10.93 -12.18
N GLU A 26 20.07 10.99 -11.01
CA GLU A 26 20.21 9.94 -10.00
C GLU A 26 19.47 8.69 -10.49
N ALA A 27 20.20 7.60 -10.67
CA ALA A 27 19.59 6.29 -10.88
C ALA A 27 18.68 5.96 -9.68
N VAL A 28 17.44 5.56 -9.95
CA VAL A 28 16.48 5.20 -8.90
C VAL A 28 16.93 3.90 -8.22
N ILE A 29 17.44 4.01 -6.99
CA ILE A 29 17.80 2.86 -6.16
C ILE A 29 16.54 2.40 -5.40
N LEU A 30 16.10 1.16 -5.64
CA LEU A 30 14.97 0.56 -4.93
C LEU A 30 15.47 -0.27 -3.75
N THR A 31 15.02 0.06 -2.54
CA THR A 31 15.24 -0.78 -1.36
C THR A 31 14.53 -2.12 -1.55
N PRO A 32 15.16 -3.26 -1.18
CA PRO A 32 14.52 -4.57 -1.28
C PRO A 32 13.18 -4.62 -0.53
N PRO A 33 12.15 -5.28 -1.09
CA PRO A 33 10.86 -5.40 -0.44
C PRO A 33 10.92 -6.33 0.78
N ILE A 34 10.02 -6.09 1.74
CA ILE A 34 9.85 -6.97 2.90
C ILE A 34 9.14 -8.24 2.44
N GLN A 35 9.76 -9.40 2.65
CA GLN A 35 9.09 -10.68 2.44
C GLN A 35 8.21 -11.03 3.64
N LEU A 36 6.94 -11.29 3.38
CA LEU A 36 5.94 -11.63 4.40
C LEU A 36 5.76 -13.15 4.46
N THR A 37 5.91 -13.72 5.65
CA THR A 37 5.47 -15.08 5.96
C THR A 37 3.99 -15.08 6.34
N LEU A 38 3.35 -16.25 6.36
CA LEU A 38 1.93 -16.35 6.73
C LEU A 38 1.67 -15.85 8.15
N ASP A 39 2.47 -16.29 9.11
CA ASP A 39 2.32 -15.90 10.52
C ASP A 39 2.46 -14.38 10.69
N ARG A 40 3.47 -13.79 10.05
CA ARG A 40 3.69 -12.34 10.07
C ARG A 40 2.58 -11.57 9.39
N ALA A 41 2.00 -12.12 8.32
CA ALA A 41 0.87 -11.49 7.64
C ALA A 41 -0.40 -11.49 8.51
N ILE A 42 -0.65 -12.58 9.26
CA ILE A 42 -1.78 -12.68 10.19
C ILE A 42 -1.61 -11.73 11.37
N GLU A 43 -0.39 -11.57 11.89
CA GLU A 43 -0.10 -10.61 12.96
C GLU A 43 -0.25 -9.14 12.50
N PHE A 44 -0.03 -8.89 11.21
CA PHE A 44 0.01 -7.54 10.67
C PHE A 44 -1.36 -6.94 10.32
N ILE A 45 -2.33 -7.76 9.90
CA ILE A 45 -3.62 -7.27 9.38
C ILE A 45 -4.51 -6.63 10.45
N GLU A 46 -5.33 -5.67 10.02
CA GLU A 46 -6.43 -5.10 10.81
C GLU A 46 -7.81 -5.69 10.44
N ASP A 47 -8.87 -5.30 11.17
CA ASP A 47 -10.24 -5.83 11.00
C ASP A 47 -10.87 -5.53 9.61
N ASP A 48 -10.41 -4.48 8.94
CA ASP A 48 -10.84 -4.10 7.59
C ASP A 48 -9.91 -4.65 6.50
N GLU A 49 -8.97 -5.51 6.85
CA GLU A 49 -7.98 -6.14 5.97
C GLU A 49 -8.15 -7.67 5.91
N LEU A 50 -7.54 -8.27 4.89
CA LEU A 50 -7.57 -9.70 4.62
C LEU A 50 -6.23 -10.17 4.07
N VAL A 51 -5.82 -11.35 4.51
CA VAL A 51 -4.71 -12.11 3.90
C VAL A 51 -5.28 -12.99 2.79
N GLU A 52 -4.90 -12.72 1.56
CA GLU A 52 -5.19 -13.59 0.42
C GLU A 52 -4.08 -14.65 0.31
N VAL A 53 -4.45 -15.92 0.51
CA VAL A 53 -3.52 -17.04 0.48
C VAL A 53 -3.77 -17.90 -0.76
N THR A 54 -2.70 -18.16 -1.49
CA THR A 54 -2.65 -19.12 -2.61
C THR A 54 -1.45 -20.05 -2.40
N PRO A 55 -1.37 -21.21 -3.07
CA PRO A 55 -0.27 -22.16 -2.83
C PRO A 55 1.14 -21.59 -3.04
N HIS A 56 1.28 -20.52 -3.83
CA HIS A 56 2.56 -19.92 -4.18
C HIS A 56 2.74 -18.50 -3.65
N HIS A 57 1.68 -17.84 -3.18
CA HIS A 57 1.73 -16.41 -2.84
C HIS A 57 0.83 -16.09 -1.66
N ILE A 58 1.31 -15.15 -0.84
CA ILE A 58 0.59 -14.51 0.25
C ILE A 58 0.52 -13.02 -0.08
N ARG A 59 -0.69 -12.45 -0.07
CA ARG A 59 -0.92 -11.03 -0.36
C ARG A 59 -1.78 -10.39 0.72
N LEU A 60 -1.53 -9.12 1.00
CA LEU A 60 -2.35 -8.29 1.86
C LEU A 60 -3.28 -7.42 1.02
N ARG A 61 -4.51 -7.27 1.46
CA ARG A 61 -5.50 -6.40 0.82
C ARG A 61 -6.53 -5.91 1.81
N LYS A 62 -7.12 -4.76 1.53
CA LYS A 62 -8.31 -4.29 2.22
C LYS A 62 -9.52 -5.14 1.82
N ARG A 63 -10.45 -5.30 2.76
CA ARG A 63 -11.76 -5.95 2.57
C ARG A 63 -12.53 -5.27 1.44
N PHE A 64 -12.56 -3.93 1.47
CA PHE A 64 -13.08 -3.11 0.39
C PHE A 64 -11.93 -2.65 -0.53
N LEU A 65 -11.96 -3.10 -1.78
CA LEU A 65 -10.88 -2.79 -2.73
C LEU A 65 -10.85 -1.33 -3.14
N LYS A 66 -12.02 -0.76 -3.47
CA LYS A 66 -12.13 0.63 -3.92
C LYS A 66 -12.12 1.57 -2.73
N GLU A 67 -11.41 2.67 -2.87
CA GLU A 67 -11.36 3.73 -1.84
C GLU A 67 -12.76 4.29 -1.52
N THR A 68 -13.62 4.41 -2.54
CA THR A 68 -15.01 4.86 -2.35
C THR A 68 -15.81 3.95 -1.42
N ASP A 69 -15.56 2.64 -1.53
CA ASP A 69 -16.29 1.64 -0.75
C ASP A 69 -15.80 1.63 0.70
N ARG A 70 -14.49 1.85 0.92
CA ARG A 70 -13.90 2.05 2.26
C ARG A 70 -14.52 3.25 2.97
N LYS A 71 -14.53 4.42 2.31
CA LYS A 71 -15.14 5.65 2.86
C LYS A 71 -16.63 5.47 3.18
N ARG A 72 -17.35 4.67 2.39
CA ARG A 72 -18.76 4.36 2.65
C ARG A 72 -18.93 3.45 3.86
N ALA A 73 -18.08 2.44 3.99
CA ALA A 73 -18.08 1.53 5.13
C ALA A 73 -17.77 2.27 6.44
N GLU A 74 -16.71 3.08 6.46
CA GLU A 74 -16.32 3.92 7.61
C GLU A 74 -17.47 4.81 8.10
N ARG A 75 -18.22 5.42 7.17
CA ARG A 75 -19.39 6.28 7.49
C ARG A 75 -20.60 5.50 8.02
N THR A 76 -20.69 4.21 7.75
CA THR A 76 -21.82 3.37 8.18
C THR A 76 -21.54 2.73 9.54
N SER A 77 -20.26 2.49 9.84
CA SER A 77 -19.79 1.98 11.13
C SER A 77 -19.64 3.04 12.22
N ALA A 78 -19.71 4.33 11.86
CA ALA A 78 -19.68 5.48 12.77
C ALA A 78 -21.12 5.93 13.13
#